data_AF-A0A3B0PNB5-F1
#
_entry.id   AF-A0A3B0PNB5-F1
#
_cell.length_a   1.000
_cell.length_b   1.000
_cell.length_c   1.000
_cell.angle_alpha   90.00
_cell.angle_beta   90.00
_cell.angle_gamma   90.00
#
_symmetry.space_group_name_H-M   'P 1'
#
loop_
_entity.id
_entity.type
_entity.pdbx_description
1 polymer ?
#
loop_
_entity_poly.entity_id
_entity_poly.type
_entity_poly.pdbx_seq_one_letter_code
_entity_poly.pdbx_strand_id
1 'polypeptide(L)'
;MRFLSVFFFLFLSLLSVSLPVFSEHYISEDEKFYIDRFNFSGEFPDMETMEIHAQRKKRVHFDASGEFPQLESIVYNGSFGFLRAKLTGNYPELTSLAFACSSCKMDLDFRGNWYQNTTISVSNESEPLTLTFPKNVGVIVHTKVSTKGKVVLEGDFEKRGRGIWNKTYHNSLVGIAPITLVFEVRSGSGGTITLR
;
A
#
# COMPACT_ATOMS: atom_id res chain seq x y z
N MET A 1 26.60 -11.45 -75.16
CA MET A 1 25.69 -12.60 -74.99
C MET A 1 25.84 -13.12 -73.57
N ARG A 2 24.69 -13.33 -72.88
CA ARG A 2 24.50 -14.03 -71.59
C ARG A 2 24.94 -13.30 -70.32
N PHE A 3 24.22 -13.35 -69.20
CA PHE A 3 22.80 -13.54 -68.88
C PHE A 3 22.66 -13.09 -67.41
N LEU A 4 21.57 -12.41 -67.12
CA LEU A 4 21.05 -12.16 -65.78
C LEU A 4 20.65 -13.51 -65.15
N SER A 5 20.91 -13.75 -63.86
CA SER A 5 20.02 -14.59 -63.05
C SER A 5 20.24 -14.39 -61.54
N VAL A 6 19.16 -14.00 -60.88
CA VAL A 6 18.93 -13.97 -59.44
C VAL A 6 18.17 -15.26 -59.09
N PHE A 7 18.57 -16.04 -58.09
CA PHE A 7 17.73 -16.95 -57.28
C PHE A 7 18.60 -17.50 -56.12
N PHE A 8 18.43 -17.06 -54.87
CA PHE A 8 17.53 -17.56 -53.80
C PHE A 8 18.01 -18.84 -53.07
N PHE A 9 18.17 -18.67 -51.76
CA PHE A 9 17.99 -19.60 -50.62
C PHE A 9 19.11 -20.52 -50.07
N LEU A 10 19.42 -20.25 -48.78
CA LEU A 10 19.46 -21.15 -47.60
C LEU A 10 20.47 -22.31 -47.54
N PHE A 11 21.46 -22.25 -46.62
CA PHE A 11 21.48 -22.99 -45.33
C PHE A 11 22.86 -22.88 -44.63
N LEU A 12 22.77 -22.76 -43.30
CA LEU A 12 23.74 -22.97 -42.21
C LEU A 12 25.17 -23.47 -42.50
N SER A 13 26.14 -22.79 -41.87
CA SER A 13 27.16 -23.41 -40.99
C SER A 13 27.87 -22.32 -40.18
N LEU A 14 27.52 -22.14 -38.90
CA LEU A 14 28.27 -22.70 -37.77
C LEU A 14 29.73 -22.25 -37.74
N LEU A 15 30.02 -21.18 -37.00
CA LEU A 15 31.30 -20.95 -36.30
C LEU A 15 31.04 -19.94 -35.19
N SER A 16 30.34 -20.40 -34.16
CA SER A 16 30.26 -19.73 -32.87
C SER A 16 31.62 -19.85 -32.18
N VAL A 17 32.33 -18.74 -32.09
CA VAL A 17 33.52 -18.59 -31.24
C VAL A 17 33.06 -18.70 -29.79
N SER A 18 33.32 -19.83 -29.16
CA SER A 18 33.07 -20.05 -27.73
C SER A 18 34.18 -19.39 -26.91
N LEU A 19 33.89 -18.21 -26.36
CA LEU A 19 34.62 -17.70 -25.19
C LEU A 19 34.09 -18.41 -23.94
N PRO A 20 34.95 -18.86 -23.00
CA PRO A 20 34.47 -19.38 -21.74
C PRO A 20 34.00 -18.20 -20.89
N VAL A 21 32.69 -18.00 -20.82
CA VAL A 21 32.08 -17.13 -19.82
C VAL A 21 32.22 -17.83 -18.48
N PHE A 22 33.31 -17.53 -17.77
CA PHE A 22 33.32 -17.58 -16.32
C PHE A 22 32.32 -16.52 -15.84
N SER A 23 31.09 -16.94 -15.61
CA SER A 23 30.19 -16.25 -14.70
C SER A 23 30.01 -17.19 -13.53
N GLU A 24 30.83 -16.99 -12.51
CA GLU A 24 30.58 -17.52 -11.18
C GLU A 24 29.09 -17.36 -10.87
N HIS A 25 28.43 -18.49 -10.58
CA HIS A 25 27.14 -18.46 -9.92
C HIS A 25 27.37 -17.87 -8.54
N TYR A 26 27.27 -16.55 -8.43
CA TYR A 26 27.07 -15.89 -7.16
C TYR A 26 25.67 -16.28 -6.71
N ILE A 27 25.58 -17.44 -6.04
CA ILE A 27 24.47 -17.74 -5.14
C ILE A 27 24.62 -16.70 -4.05
N SER A 28 23.97 -15.54 -4.22
CA SER A 28 23.85 -14.57 -3.15
C SER A 28 23.16 -15.30 -2.01
N GLU A 29 23.88 -15.38 -0.89
CA GLU A 29 23.45 -15.94 0.38
C GLU A 29 21.93 -15.90 0.53
N ASP A 30 21.35 -17.07 0.80
CA ASP A 30 19.94 -17.28 1.11
C ASP A 30 19.29 -16.00 1.64
N GLU A 31 18.40 -15.38 0.85
CA GLU A 31 17.53 -14.29 1.31
C GLU A 31 16.68 -14.85 2.47
N LYS A 32 17.24 -14.87 3.68
CA LYS A 32 16.47 -15.02 4.91
C LYS A 32 15.53 -13.85 4.89
N PHE A 33 14.27 -14.11 4.56
CA PHE A 33 13.22 -13.11 4.47
C PHE A 33 13.00 -12.45 5.83
N TYR A 34 13.83 -11.47 6.15
CA TYR A 34 13.74 -10.72 7.39
C TYR A 34 12.47 -9.85 7.33
N ILE A 35 11.62 -10.01 8.35
CA ILE A 35 10.44 -9.18 8.54
C ILE A 35 10.76 -8.26 9.69
N ASP A 36 10.83 -6.97 9.41
CA ASP A 36 10.91 -5.92 10.41
C ASP A 36 9.58 -5.84 11.15
N ARG A 37 9.55 -6.28 12.40
CA ARG A 37 8.35 -6.27 13.24
C ARG A 37 8.44 -5.15 14.26
N PHE A 38 7.47 -4.24 14.22
CA PHE A 38 7.23 -3.23 15.25
C PHE A 38 5.97 -3.62 16.00
N ASN A 39 6.10 -3.94 17.29
CA ASN A 39 5.00 -4.45 18.11
C ASN A 39 4.69 -3.46 19.25
N PHE A 40 3.53 -2.83 19.16
CA PHE A 40 2.94 -1.91 20.14
C PHE A 40 1.56 -2.42 20.58
N SER A 41 1.45 -3.71 20.89
CA SER A 41 0.22 -4.33 21.41
C SER A 41 0.00 -4.15 22.91
N GLY A 42 0.93 -3.50 23.62
CA GLY A 42 0.83 -3.19 25.05
C GLY A 42 0.12 -1.86 25.35
N GLU A 43 0.38 -1.31 26.54
CA GLU A 43 -0.15 -0.01 26.97
C GLU A 43 0.92 1.07 26.83
N PHE A 44 0.56 2.22 26.24
CA PHE A 44 1.47 3.35 26.02
C PHE A 44 0.77 4.65 26.45
N PRO A 45 0.64 4.89 27.76
CA PRO A 45 -0.22 5.95 28.30
C PRO A 45 0.24 7.36 27.90
N ASP A 46 1.56 7.56 27.77
CA ASP A 46 2.16 8.88 27.54
C ASP A 46 2.64 9.07 26.09
N MET A 47 2.28 8.17 25.17
CA MET A 47 2.73 8.26 23.77
C MET A 47 1.84 9.19 22.98
N GLU A 48 2.34 10.37 22.62
CA GLU A 48 1.61 11.38 21.85
C GLU A 48 1.77 11.22 20.33
N THR A 49 2.96 10.76 19.88
CA THR A 49 3.30 10.65 18.47
C THR A 49 4.03 9.36 18.17
N MET A 50 3.76 8.76 17.01
CA MET A 50 4.48 7.58 16.53
C MET A 50 5.01 7.80 15.11
N GLU A 51 6.33 7.78 14.95
CA GLU A 51 6.98 7.93 13.64
C GLU A 51 7.82 6.68 13.29
N ILE A 52 7.56 6.10 12.12
CA ILE A 52 8.21 4.89 11.63
C ILE A 52 8.90 5.18 10.29
N HIS A 53 10.23 5.15 10.28
CA HIS A 53 11.06 5.30 9.09
C HIS A 53 11.56 3.93 8.60
N ALA A 54 11.05 3.51 7.45
CA ALA A 54 11.21 2.16 6.90
C ALA A 54 11.71 2.14 5.45
N GLN A 55 12.35 3.20 4.96
CA GLN A 55 12.75 3.38 3.56
C GLN A 55 13.81 2.39 3.03
N ARG A 56 14.24 1.41 3.83
CA ARG A 56 15.15 0.32 3.40
C ARG A 56 14.65 -1.06 3.83
N LYS A 57 13.43 -1.15 4.35
CA LYS A 57 12.85 -2.38 4.91
C LYS A 57 11.95 -3.03 3.87
N LYS A 58 12.31 -4.24 3.41
CA LYS A 58 11.55 -5.00 2.39
C LYS A 58 10.18 -5.46 2.89
N ARG A 59 10.06 -5.84 4.16
CA ARG A 59 8.84 -6.39 4.75
C ARG A 59 8.67 -5.82 6.14
N VAL A 60 7.65 -4.99 6.34
CA VAL A 60 7.35 -4.38 7.62
C VAL A 60 6.01 -4.89 8.13
N HIS A 61 6.01 -5.42 9.34
CA HIS A 61 4.79 -5.67 10.10
C HIS A 61 4.74 -4.67 11.25
N PHE A 62 3.69 -3.85 11.26
CA PHE A 62 3.45 -2.84 12.27
C PHE A 62 2.16 -3.22 13.01
N ASP A 63 2.29 -3.62 14.27
CA ASP A 63 1.15 -3.95 15.14
C ASP A 63 0.98 -2.82 16.17
N ALA A 64 -0.10 -2.06 16.07
CA ALA A 64 -0.51 -1.04 17.01
C ALA A 64 -1.86 -1.39 17.64
N SER A 65 -2.09 -2.67 17.97
CA SER A 65 -3.33 -3.10 18.60
C SER A 65 -3.43 -2.83 20.11
N GLY A 66 -2.52 -2.03 20.67
CA GLY A 66 -2.46 -1.71 22.09
C GLY A 66 -3.40 -0.57 22.51
N GLU A 67 -3.14 -0.04 23.70
CA GLU A 67 -3.86 1.08 24.32
C GLU A 67 -3.02 2.36 24.21
N PHE A 68 -3.59 3.40 23.59
CA PHE A 68 -2.89 4.66 23.32
C PHE A 68 -3.76 5.86 23.71
N PRO A 69 -3.94 6.14 25.00
CA PRO A 69 -4.86 7.18 25.46
C PRO A 69 -4.47 8.59 25.03
N GLN A 70 -3.19 8.89 24.76
CA GLN A 70 -2.71 10.21 24.37
C GLN A 70 -2.19 10.30 22.93
N LEU A 71 -2.27 9.23 22.13
CA LEU A 71 -1.67 9.22 20.79
C LEU A 71 -2.50 10.07 19.83
N GLU A 72 -1.91 11.14 19.34
CA GLU A 72 -2.55 12.11 18.45
C GLU A 72 -2.21 11.86 16.98
N SER A 73 -1.03 11.29 16.69
CA SER A 73 -0.56 11.08 15.32
C SER A 73 0.31 9.85 15.08
N ILE A 74 0.14 9.25 13.89
CA ILE A 74 0.99 8.16 13.38
C ILE A 74 1.51 8.51 11.98
N VAL A 75 2.82 8.44 11.79
CA VAL A 75 3.48 8.65 10.50
C VAL A 75 4.34 7.44 10.13
N TYR A 76 4.10 6.87 8.95
CA TYR A 76 4.91 5.81 8.36
C TYR A 76 5.48 6.25 7.02
N ASN A 77 6.80 6.10 6.87
CA ASN A 77 7.55 6.42 5.66
C ASN A 77 8.34 5.21 5.17
N GLY A 78 7.83 4.52 4.16
CA GLY A 78 8.49 3.43 3.44
C GLY A 78 8.93 3.85 2.04
N SER A 79 9.61 2.95 1.33
CA SER A 79 10.05 3.16 -0.06
C SER A 79 9.65 2.04 -1.01
N PHE A 80 9.83 0.78 -0.61
CA PHE A 80 9.49 -0.40 -1.41
C PHE A 80 9.15 -1.61 -0.53
N GLY A 81 8.47 -2.59 -1.14
CA GLY A 81 8.26 -3.91 -0.53
C GLY A 81 6.83 -4.13 -0.04
N PHE A 82 6.68 -4.60 1.20
CA PHE A 82 5.38 -4.92 1.78
C PHE A 82 5.22 -4.29 3.17
N LEU A 83 4.12 -3.57 3.37
CA LEU A 83 3.68 -3.09 4.67
C LEU A 83 2.40 -3.83 5.06
N ARG A 84 2.40 -4.44 6.24
CA ARG A 84 1.20 -4.85 6.94
C ARG A 84 1.06 -4.04 8.23
N ALA A 85 0.02 -3.24 8.34
CA ALA A 85 -0.26 -2.45 9.54
C ALA A 85 -1.57 -2.90 10.18
N LYS A 86 -1.55 -3.12 11.48
CA LYS A 86 -2.72 -3.48 12.29
C LYS A 86 -2.98 -2.36 13.30
N LEU A 87 -3.95 -1.50 12.97
CA LEU A 87 -4.42 -0.37 13.78
C LEU A 87 -5.75 -0.76 14.45
N THR A 88 -5.72 -1.82 15.24
CA THR A 88 -6.90 -2.38 15.92
C THR A 88 -6.93 -2.10 17.42
N GLY A 89 -6.19 -1.09 17.86
CA GLY A 89 -6.11 -0.69 19.26
C GLY A 89 -7.22 0.28 19.67
N ASN A 90 -7.00 0.96 20.79
CA ASN A 90 -7.87 2.04 21.29
C ASN A 90 -7.18 3.39 21.13
N TYR A 91 -7.88 4.32 20.47
CA TYR A 91 -7.33 5.62 20.12
C TYR A 91 -8.26 6.78 20.51
N PRO A 92 -8.24 7.21 21.79
CA PRO A 92 -9.06 8.30 22.27
C PRO A 92 -8.76 9.66 21.64
N GLU A 93 -7.49 9.95 21.31
CA GLU A 93 -7.05 11.28 20.85
C GLU A 93 -6.48 11.30 19.42
N LEU A 94 -6.50 10.16 18.72
CA LEU A 94 -5.84 10.03 17.40
C LEU A 94 -6.62 10.75 16.30
N THR A 95 -6.05 11.81 15.78
CA THR A 95 -6.69 12.67 14.77
C THR A 95 -6.01 12.63 13.40
N SER A 96 -4.76 12.15 13.33
CA SER A 96 -3.98 12.16 12.09
C SER A 96 -3.17 10.89 11.87
N LEU A 97 -3.29 10.31 10.67
CA LEU A 97 -2.41 9.24 10.22
C LEU A 97 -1.88 9.51 8.81
N ALA A 98 -0.61 9.21 8.58
CA ALA A 98 0.01 9.32 7.27
C ALA A 98 0.84 8.07 6.94
N PHE A 99 0.45 7.35 5.90
CA PHE A 99 1.18 6.21 5.35
C PHE A 99 1.67 6.55 3.95
N ALA A 100 2.97 6.75 3.80
CA ALA A 100 3.60 7.00 2.50
C ALA A 100 4.58 5.86 2.18
N CYS A 101 4.38 5.22 1.03
CA CYS A 101 5.43 4.40 0.43
C CYS A 101 5.28 4.33 -1.07
N SER A 102 6.33 4.73 -1.80
CA SER A 102 6.32 4.80 -3.26
C SER A 102 5.98 3.45 -3.91
N SER A 103 6.67 2.36 -3.55
CA SER A 103 6.52 1.06 -4.21
C SER A 103 6.23 -0.07 -3.21
N CYS A 104 5.33 0.17 -2.25
CA CYS A 104 4.89 -0.86 -1.32
C CYS A 104 3.51 -1.39 -1.65
N LYS A 105 3.37 -2.72 -1.65
CA LYS A 105 2.08 -3.33 -1.39
C LYS A 105 1.70 -3.06 0.07
N MET A 106 0.50 -2.53 0.31
CA MET A 106 0.03 -2.19 1.66
C MET A 106 -1.21 -3.00 2.01
N ASP A 107 -1.24 -3.53 3.24
CA ASP A 107 -2.39 -4.16 3.87
C ASP A 107 -2.59 -3.48 5.24
N LEU A 108 -3.57 -2.57 5.31
CA LEU A 108 -3.80 -1.71 6.47
C LEU A 108 -5.17 -2.03 7.08
N ASP A 109 -5.18 -2.38 8.35
CA ASP A 109 -6.39 -2.76 9.10
C ASP A 109 -6.72 -1.69 10.16
N PHE A 110 -7.80 -0.94 9.96
CA PHE A 110 -8.23 0.18 10.80
C PHE A 110 -9.37 -0.17 11.75
N ARG A 111 -9.63 -1.46 12.01
CA ARG A 111 -10.75 -1.93 12.85
C ARG A 111 -10.58 -1.67 14.36
N GLY A 112 -9.80 -0.67 14.74
CA GLY A 112 -9.67 -0.22 16.13
C GLY A 112 -10.89 0.54 16.63
N ASN A 113 -10.79 0.98 17.88
CA ASN A 113 -11.80 1.83 18.50
C ASN A 113 -11.38 3.29 18.41
N TRP A 114 -12.20 4.06 17.71
CA TRP A 114 -11.96 5.48 17.39
C TRP A 114 -12.94 6.34 18.17
N TYR A 115 -12.43 7.40 18.80
CA TYR A 115 -13.23 8.32 19.61
C TYR A 115 -13.18 9.77 19.09
N GLN A 116 -12.38 10.03 18.06
CA GLN A 116 -12.27 11.32 17.39
C GLN A 116 -12.45 11.17 15.89
N ASN A 117 -12.86 12.28 15.26
CA ASN A 117 -12.79 12.36 13.81
C ASN A 117 -11.32 12.40 13.39
N THR A 118 -10.96 11.53 12.45
CA THR A 118 -9.55 11.30 12.09
C THR A 118 -9.37 11.45 10.59
N THR A 119 -8.30 12.10 10.18
CA THR A 119 -7.87 12.16 8.77
C THR A 119 -6.72 11.18 8.54
N ILE A 120 -6.87 10.33 7.54
CA ILE A 120 -5.92 9.27 7.20
C ILE A 120 -5.45 9.46 5.76
N SER A 121 -4.18 9.83 5.59
CA SER A 121 -3.56 9.92 4.27
C SER A 121 -2.81 8.63 3.95
N VAL A 122 -3.10 8.03 2.80
CA VAL A 122 -2.43 6.81 2.34
C VAL A 122 -1.97 6.99 0.89
N SER A 123 -0.69 6.77 0.62
CA SER A 123 -0.14 7.00 -0.71
C SER A 123 0.87 5.94 -1.15
N ASN A 124 0.72 5.51 -2.41
CA ASN A 124 1.71 4.76 -3.16
C ASN A 124 1.71 5.12 -4.66
N GLU A 125 2.62 4.52 -5.43
CA GLU A 125 2.70 4.71 -6.88
C GLU A 125 1.94 3.61 -7.63
N SER A 126 2.41 2.37 -7.61
CA SER A 126 1.90 1.33 -8.52
C SER A 126 1.40 0.06 -7.86
N GLU A 127 1.72 -0.15 -6.59
CA GLU A 127 1.45 -1.42 -5.92
C GLU A 127 0.01 -1.53 -5.41
N PRO A 128 -0.48 -2.75 -5.14
CA PRO A 128 -1.81 -2.93 -4.55
C PRO A 128 -1.90 -2.37 -3.13
N LEU A 129 -3.06 -1.83 -2.79
CA LEU A 129 -3.37 -1.25 -1.50
C LEU A 129 -4.70 -1.80 -0.99
N THR A 130 -4.69 -2.47 0.15
CA THR A 130 -5.89 -2.98 0.80
C THR A 130 -6.12 -2.21 2.09
N LEU A 131 -7.32 -1.64 2.23
CA LEU A 131 -7.78 -0.95 3.44
C LEU A 131 -8.95 -1.75 4.01
N THR A 132 -8.83 -2.19 5.27
CA THR A 132 -9.93 -2.79 6.02
C THR A 132 -10.47 -1.78 7.02
N PHE A 133 -11.77 -1.50 6.98
CA PHE A 133 -12.39 -0.43 7.74
C PHE A 133 -13.16 -0.92 8.97
N PRO A 134 -13.28 -0.07 10.01
CA PRO A 134 -14.19 -0.29 11.13
C PRO A 134 -15.65 -0.20 10.68
N LYS A 135 -16.54 -0.95 11.35
CA LYS A 135 -17.97 -1.03 11.03
C LYS A 135 -18.87 -0.20 11.96
N ASN A 136 -18.29 0.44 12.97
CA ASN A 136 -18.99 1.18 14.02
C ASN A 136 -18.85 2.71 13.91
N VAL A 137 -18.19 3.22 12.86
CA VAL A 137 -18.00 4.67 12.62
C VAL A 137 -18.32 5.02 11.18
N GLY A 138 -18.57 6.29 10.90
CA GLY A 138 -18.66 6.82 9.54
C GLY A 138 -17.31 6.69 8.83
N VAL A 139 -17.29 6.29 7.56
CA VAL A 139 -16.07 6.19 6.77
C VAL A 139 -16.28 6.86 5.43
N ILE A 140 -15.43 7.83 5.13
CA ILE A 140 -15.36 8.54 3.85
C ILE A 140 -14.00 8.20 3.23
N VAL A 141 -14.00 7.72 1.99
CA VAL A 141 -12.77 7.42 1.24
C VAL A 141 -12.72 8.24 -0.03
N HIS A 142 -11.84 9.22 -0.07
CA HIS A 142 -11.46 9.96 -1.27
C HIS A 142 -10.31 9.22 -1.94
N THR A 143 -10.52 8.79 -3.18
CA THR A 143 -9.51 8.08 -3.97
C THR A 143 -9.07 8.92 -5.15
N LYS A 144 -7.76 8.97 -5.38
CA LYS A 144 -7.13 9.54 -6.57
C LYS A 144 -6.27 8.48 -7.25
N VAL A 145 -6.74 7.97 -8.39
CA VAL A 145 -6.07 6.91 -9.17
C VAL A 145 -5.81 7.35 -10.61
N SER A 146 -4.78 6.78 -11.23
CA SER A 146 -4.48 7.01 -12.66
C SER A 146 -5.45 6.29 -13.60
N THR A 147 -5.29 6.51 -14.92
CA THR A 147 -6.02 5.80 -16.00
C THR A 147 -5.91 4.28 -15.93
N LYS A 148 -4.81 3.77 -15.37
CA LYS A 148 -4.53 2.34 -15.25
C LYS A 148 -4.95 1.76 -13.90
N GLY A 149 -5.25 2.62 -12.92
CA GLY A 149 -5.61 2.21 -11.57
C GLY A 149 -7.06 1.78 -11.47
N LYS A 150 -7.35 0.93 -10.47
CA LYS A 150 -8.70 0.44 -10.20
C LYS A 150 -9.02 0.60 -8.72
N VAL A 151 -10.26 0.93 -8.43
CA VAL A 151 -10.82 0.80 -7.07
C VAL A 151 -11.79 -0.35 -7.06
N VAL A 152 -11.61 -1.29 -6.13
CA VAL A 152 -12.47 -2.45 -5.89
C VAL A 152 -13.13 -2.26 -4.52
N LEU A 153 -14.45 -2.44 -4.48
CA LEU A 153 -15.22 -2.38 -3.24
C LEU A 153 -15.59 -3.81 -2.83
N GLU A 154 -15.26 -4.17 -1.60
CA GLU A 154 -15.60 -5.44 -0.96
C GLU A 154 -16.50 -5.19 0.27
N GLY A 155 -17.56 -4.41 0.08
CA GLY A 155 -18.51 -4.06 1.14
C GLY A 155 -19.55 -3.05 0.68
N ASP A 156 -20.35 -2.57 1.63
CA ASP A 156 -21.52 -1.72 1.38
C ASP A 156 -21.16 -0.24 1.25
N PHE A 157 -20.12 0.05 0.45
CA PHE A 157 -19.73 1.42 0.14
C PHE A 157 -20.52 1.97 -1.04
N GLU A 158 -21.15 3.12 -0.83
CA GLU A 158 -21.80 3.87 -1.89
C GLU A 158 -20.82 4.84 -2.53
N LYS A 159 -20.64 4.74 -3.85
CA LYS A 159 -19.90 5.74 -4.62
C LYS A 159 -20.71 7.04 -4.70
N ARG A 160 -20.12 8.14 -4.24
CA ARG A 160 -20.68 9.49 -4.33
C ARG A 160 -19.83 10.35 -5.28
N GLY A 161 -20.51 11.24 -6.02
CA GLY A 161 -19.89 12.21 -6.92
C GLY A 161 -19.74 11.77 -8.38
N ARG A 162 -19.43 12.74 -9.25
CA ARG A 162 -19.24 12.58 -10.69
C ARG A 162 -17.78 12.90 -11.04
N GLY A 163 -16.95 11.86 -11.13
CA GLY A 163 -15.52 11.98 -11.44
C GLY A 163 -14.92 10.65 -11.89
N ILE A 164 -14.04 10.70 -12.89
CA ILE A 164 -13.29 9.54 -13.40
C ILE A 164 -12.06 9.28 -12.52
N TRP A 165 -11.34 10.35 -12.16
CA TRP A 165 -10.05 10.31 -11.44
C TRP A 165 -10.20 10.39 -9.92
N ASN A 166 -11.08 11.28 -9.46
CA ASN A 166 -11.38 11.48 -8.05
C ASN A 166 -12.74 10.84 -7.78
N LYS A 167 -12.75 9.80 -6.95
CA LYS A 167 -13.98 9.09 -6.55
C LYS A 167 -14.07 9.09 -5.04
N THR A 168 -15.27 9.34 -4.54
CA THR A 168 -15.55 9.33 -3.11
C THR A 168 -16.48 8.16 -2.78
N TYR A 169 -16.20 7.46 -1.69
CA TYR A 169 -16.99 6.31 -1.22
C TYR A 169 -17.36 6.50 0.23
N HIS A 170 -18.62 6.30 0.56
CA HIS A 170 -19.14 6.43 1.93
C HIS A 170 -19.68 5.08 2.39
N ASN A 171 -19.51 4.74 3.66
CA ASN A 171 -20.33 3.71 4.29
C ASN A 171 -21.69 4.29 4.72
N SER A 172 -22.60 3.43 5.16
CA SER A 172 -23.96 3.81 5.60
C SER A 172 -24.00 4.64 6.88
N LEU A 173 -22.89 4.73 7.63
CA LEU A 173 -22.82 5.45 8.91
C LEU A 173 -22.41 6.91 8.77
N VAL A 174 -22.01 7.37 7.58
CA VAL A 174 -21.67 8.78 7.33
C VAL A 174 -22.89 9.67 7.60
N GLY A 175 -22.77 10.60 8.54
CA GLY A 175 -23.85 11.49 8.97
C GLY A 175 -24.80 10.89 10.03
N ILE A 176 -24.58 9.65 10.45
CA ILE A 176 -25.36 8.96 11.49
C ILE A 176 -24.49 8.69 12.72
N ALA A 177 -23.29 8.13 12.52
CA ALA A 177 -22.36 7.86 13.60
C ALA A 177 -21.74 9.16 14.15
N PRO A 178 -21.44 9.22 15.46
CA PRO A 178 -20.83 10.40 16.07
C PRO A 178 -19.40 10.66 15.58
N ILE A 179 -18.71 9.59 15.15
CA ILE A 179 -17.33 9.61 14.68
C ILE A 179 -17.28 9.29 13.19
N THR A 180 -16.43 10.02 12.46
CA THR A 180 -16.15 9.80 11.05
C THR A 180 -14.64 9.79 10.77
N LEU A 181 -14.19 8.76 10.06
CA LEU A 181 -12.83 8.64 9.54
C LEU A 181 -12.80 9.07 8.07
N VAL A 182 -11.89 9.97 7.72
CA VAL A 182 -11.73 10.49 6.36
C VAL A 182 -10.41 10.01 5.79
N PHE A 183 -10.48 9.21 4.74
CA PHE A 183 -9.33 8.63 4.06
C PHE A 183 -9.04 9.38 2.76
N GLU A 184 -7.81 9.88 2.63
CA GLU A 184 -7.25 10.46 1.42
C GLU A 184 -6.27 9.46 0.80
N VAL A 185 -6.73 8.71 -0.20
CA VAL A 185 -6.01 7.56 -0.76
C VAL A 185 -5.53 7.87 -2.18
N ARG A 186 -4.22 7.81 -2.40
CA ARG A 186 -3.60 8.09 -3.70
C ARG A 186 -2.81 6.89 -4.21
N SER A 187 -3.04 6.50 -5.46
CA SER A 187 -2.19 5.56 -6.21
C SER A 187 -1.82 6.17 -7.57
N GLY A 188 -0.55 6.55 -7.73
CA GLY A 188 -0.08 7.42 -8.82
C GLY A 188 -0.03 6.81 -10.22
N SER A 189 0.28 5.53 -10.33
CA SER A 189 0.79 4.90 -11.56
C SER A 189 0.03 3.63 -11.99
N GLY A 190 -0.99 3.20 -11.23
CA GLY A 190 -1.91 2.13 -11.68
C GLY A 190 -2.19 1.01 -10.69
N GLY A 191 -1.95 1.22 -9.39
CA GLY A 191 -2.28 0.23 -8.37
C GLY A 191 -3.78 -0.07 -8.27
N THR A 192 -4.09 -1.22 -7.67
CA THR A 192 -5.46 -1.55 -7.26
C THR A 192 -5.66 -1.13 -5.81
N ILE A 193 -6.66 -0.30 -5.55
CA ILE A 193 -7.11 0.05 -4.20
C ILE A 193 -8.33 -0.84 -3.88
N THR A 194 -8.20 -1.71 -2.89
CA THR A 194 -9.29 -2.52 -2.37
C THR A 194 -9.80 -1.92 -1.06
N LEU A 195 -11.10 -1.64 -1.02
CA LEU A 195 -11.82 -1.10 0.15
C LEU A 195 -12.67 -2.21 0.77
N ARG A 196 -12.40 -2.62 2.01
CA ARG A 196 -13.06 -3.76 2.69
C ARG A 196 -13.65 -3.40 4.04
#